data_AF-A0A9W7FJ01-F1
#
_entry.id   AF-A0A9W7FJ01-F1
#
_cell.length_a   1.000
_cell.length_b   1.000
_cell.length_c   1.000
_cell.angle_alpha   90.00
_cell.angle_beta   90.00
_cell.angle_gamma   90.00
#
_symmetry.space_group_name_H-M   'P 1'
#
loop_
_entity.id
_entity.type
_entity.pdbx_description
1 polymer ?
#
loop_
_entity_poly.entity_id
_entity_poly.type
_entity_poly.pdbx_seq_one_letter_code
_entity_poly.pdbx_strand_id
1 'polypeptide(L)'
;MKFFSALTAQLVSQLLGLLVGLTTLVATSSASDVDDAWKDFLVNPPSQAVEAANELQQRADGIANNLSNAKLAFDLTEIDVVCSGGGNFDAFYMGASMVLSRLSAAQANVQRYAGVSAGGMMPFEIALKGETTTLESHLSYGVLSAEYAASYKSALEAMYLEDHHWRIMASWQTETYADQLADSLNNKVFVGTSCLTPLPKLIIISEYTASDDQATHAFMSTGTYVEIYSGMICSDGGATSGQNMTPLFQDGRRPQLIVDLMATGFPSDMVYRVDFEQYKSLIEVGMDEMEQFLREGKTSDERPDIITLCDVGSDVSSNVCK
;
A
#
# COMPACT_ATOMS: atom_id res chain seq x y z
N MET A 1 -12.67 4.39 25.11
CA MET A 1 -11.88 3.38 24.36
C MET A 1 -11.34 2.24 25.24
N LYS A 2 -12.11 1.76 26.25
CA LYS A 2 -11.76 0.56 27.08
C LYS A 2 -12.58 -0.69 26.71
N PHE A 3 -13.51 -0.56 25.75
CA PHE A 3 -14.39 -1.64 25.31
C PHE A 3 -13.88 -2.39 24.07
N PHE A 4 -12.84 -1.89 23.39
CA PHE A 4 -12.34 -2.49 22.14
C PHE A 4 -11.23 -3.53 22.36
N SER A 5 -10.41 -3.43 23.40
CA SER A 5 -9.26 -4.35 23.57
C SER A 5 -9.61 -5.72 24.16
N ALA A 6 -10.77 -5.86 24.80
CA ALA A 6 -11.25 -7.15 25.31
C ALA A 6 -12.02 -7.95 24.24
N LEU A 7 -12.59 -7.26 23.24
CA LEU A 7 -13.35 -7.89 22.16
C LEU A 7 -12.41 -8.57 21.14
N THR A 8 -11.21 -8.04 20.93
CA THR A 8 -10.24 -8.55 19.94
C THR A 8 -9.65 -9.91 20.30
N ALA A 9 -9.25 -10.15 21.55
CA ALA A 9 -8.70 -11.45 21.95
C ALA A 9 -9.74 -12.59 21.90
N GLN A 10 -11.01 -12.28 22.18
CA GLN A 10 -12.10 -13.26 22.17
C GLN A 10 -12.63 -13.53 20.77
N LEU A 11 -12.61 -12.53 19.87
CA LEU A 11 -12.87 -12.73 18.44
C LEU A 11 -11.78 -13.58 17.78
N VAL A 12 -10.50 -13.36 18.07
CA VAL A 12 -9.39 -14.14 17.48
C VAL A 12 -9.52 -15.63 17.79
N SER A 13 -9.90 -15.99 19.02
CA SER A 13 -10.13 -17.40 19.40
C SER A 13 -11.39 -18.00 18.75
N GLN A 14 -12.41 -17.21 18.43
CA GLN A 14 -13.61 -17.69 17.75
C GLN A 14 -13.42 -17.78 16.22
N LEU A 15 -12.63 -16.87 15.64
CA LEU A 15 -12.20 -16.90 14.24
C LEU A 15 -11.30 -18.10 13.93
N LEU A 16 -10.36 -18.43 14.83
CA LEU A 16 -9.54 -19.64 14.72
C LEU A 16 -10.38 -20.93 14.77
N GLY A 17 -11.48 -20.93 15.55
CA GLY A 17 -12.43 -22.06 15.60
C GLY A 17 -13.30 -22.20 14.35
N LEU A 18 -13.65 -21.08 13.69
CA LEU A 18 -14.42 -21.05 12.45
C LEU A 18 -13.57 -21.41 11.21
N LEU A 19 -12.28 -21.07 11.21
CA LEU A 19 -11.36 -21.41 10.11
C LEU A 19 -11.18 -22.92 9.91
N VAL A 20 -11.28 -23.72 10.99
CA VAL A 20 -11.11 -25.17 10.93
C VAL A 20 -12.38 -25.90 10.46
N GLY A 21 -13.54 -25.23 10.45
CA GLY A 21 -14.84 -25.86 10.21
C GLY A 21 -15.44 -25.69 8.80
N LEU A 22 -14.84 -24.88 7.92
CA LEU A 22 -15.46 -24.44 6.66
C LEU A 22 -14.74 -24.88 5.37
N THR A 23 -13.94 -25.96 5.39
CA THR A 23 -13.03 -26.31 4.28
C THR A 23 -13.41 -27.55 3.46
N THR A 24 -14.65 -28.03 3.47
CA THR A 24 -15.02 -29.17 2.62
C THR A 24 -16.45 -29.09 2.12
N LEU A 25 -16.68 -28.33 1.05
CA LEU A 25 -17.28 -28.77 -0.22
C LEU A 25 -17.76 -27.55 -1.02
N VAL A 26 -17.49 -27.57 -2.33
CA VAL A 26 -17.93 -26.62 -3.38
C VAL A 26 -17.02 -25.39 -3.55
N ALA A 27 -16.05 -25.46 -4.50
CA ALA A 27 -15.50 -24.34 -5.34
C ALA A 27 -14.11 -24.61 -5.98
N THR A 28 -13.67 -25.85 -6.24
CA THR A 28 -12.28 -26.07 -6.69
C THR A 28 -12.00 -25.75 -8.17
N SER A 29 -13.01 -25.57 -9.03
CA SER A 29 -12.77 -25.30 -10.46
C SER A 29 -12.79 -23.82 -10.84
N SER A 30 -13.51 -22.96 -10.10
CA SER A 30 -13.54 -21.52 -10.42
C SER A 30 -12.34 -20.78 -9.83
N ALA A 31 -11.82 -21.24 -8.69
CA ALA A 31 -10.63 -20.64 -8.07
C ALA A 31 -9.38 -20.84 -8.94
N SER A 32 -9.22 -22.00 -9.59
CA SER A 32 -8.07 -22.26 -10.48
C SER A 32 -8.04 -21.31 -11.68
N ASP A 33 -9.19 -21.00 -12.26
CA ASP A 33 -9.26 -20.17 -13.46
C ASP A 33 -8.89 -18.70 -13.18
N VAL A 34 -9.29 -18.17 -12.00
CA VAL A 34 -8.93 -16.79 -11.60
C VAL A 34 -7.44 -16.72 -11.23
N ASP A 35 -6.93 -17.71 -10.50
CA ASP A 35 -5.52 -17.78 -10.13
C ASP A 35 -4.60 -17.84 -11.35
N ASP A 36 -4.97 -18.65 -12.36
CA ASP A 36 -4.18 -18.80 -13.58
C ASP A 36 -4.21 -17.52 -14.43
N ALA A 37 -5.36 -16.85 -14.53
CA ALA A 37 -5.45 -15.53 -15.16
C ALA A 37 -4.60 -14.48 -14.43
N TRP A 38 -4.63 -14.47 -13.09
CA TRP A 38 -3.83 -13.53 -12.31
C TRP A 38 -2.33 -13.73 -12.52
N LYS A 39 -1.85 -14.99 -12.50
CA LYS A 39 -0.44 -15.31 -12.79
C LYS A 39 -0.04 -14.89 -14.20
N ASP A 40 -0.91 -15.07 -15.19
CA ASP A 40 -0.64 -14.62 -16.55
C ASP A 40 -0.57 -13.09 -16.60
N PHE A 41 -1.50 -12.36 -15.96
CA PHE A 41 -1.52 -10.89 -15.94
C PHE A 41 -0.28 -10.28 -15.27
N LEU A 42 0.33 -10.95 -14.29
CA LEU A 42 1.60 -10.52 -13.68
C LEU A 42 2.77 -10.51 -14.69
N VAL A 43 2.71 -11.35 -15.73
CA VAL A 43 3.76 -11.44 -16.77
C VAL A 43 3.35 -10.72 -18.05
N ASN A 44 2.07 -10.80 -18.40
CA ASN A 44 1.45 -10.31 -19.62
C ASN A 44 0.22 -9.46 -19.26
N PRO A 45 0.41 -8.21 -18.80
CA PRO A 45 -0.72 -7.37 -18.40
C PRO A 45 -1.69 -7.16 -19.58
N PRO A 46 -3.02 -7.15 -19.35
CA PRO A 46 -4.00 -6.88 -20.40
C PRO A 46 -3.72 -5.54 -21.08
N SER A 47 -3.98 -5.47 -22.39
CA SER A 47 -3.69 -4.24 -23.17
C SER A 47 -4.40 -3.01 -22.61
N GLN A 48 -5.60 -3.17 -22.06
CA GLN A 48 -6.34 -2.09 -21.40
C GLN A 48 -5.58 -1.53 -20.18
N ALA A 49 -4.94 -2.37 -19.37
CA ALA A 49 -4.13 -1.94 -18.23
C ALA A 49 -2.86 -1.22 -18.70
N VAL A 50 -2.19 -1.72 -19.74
CA VAL A 50 -1.01 -1.10 -20.34
C VAL A 50 -1.35 0.29 -20.94
N GLU A 51 -2.46 0.40 -21.67
CA GLU A 51 -2.92 1.66 -22.26
C GLU A 51 -3.22 2.70 -21.16
N ALA A 52 -4.00 2.34 -20.14
CA ALA A 52 -4.29 3.24 -19.03
C ALA A 52 -3.04 3.60 -18.22
N ALA A 53 -2.11 2.67 -18.00
CA ALA A 53 -0.85 2.95 -17.34
C ALA A 53 -0.04 4.01 -18.12
N ASN A 54 -0.02 3.93 -19.45
CA ASN A 54 0.64 4.93 -20.29
C ASN A 54 -0.06 6.30 -20.22
N GLU A 55 -1.39 6.35 -20.26
CA GLU A 55 -2.16 7.58 -20.13
C GLU A 55 -1.89 8.28 -18.78
N LEU A 56 -1.92 7.52 -17.68
CA LEU A 56 -1.66 8.02 -16.34
C LEU A 56 -0.22 8.53 -16.19
N GLN A 57 0.77 7.81 -16.73
CA GLN A 57 2.17 8.27 -16.73
C GLN A 57 2.34 9.59 -17.50
N GLN A 58 1.72 9.72 -18.68
CA GLN A 58 1.73 10.96 -19.46
C GLN A 58 1.06 12.12 -18.71
N ARG A 59 -0.04 11.85 -18.00
CA ARG A 59 -0.71 12.85 -17.15
C ARG A 59 0.22 13.31 -16.03
N ALA A 60 0.85 12.38 -15.31
CA ALA A 60 1.80 12.71 -14.25
C ALA A 60 3.00 13.52 -14.77
N ASP A 61 3.52 13.19 -15.96
CA ASP A 61 4.56 13.99 -16.62
C ASP A 61 4.08 15.41 -16.90
N GLY A 62 2.85 15.58 -17.40
CA GLY A 62 2.24 16.88 -17.64
C GLY A 62 2.16 17.72 -16.36
N ILE A 63 1.70 17.12 -15.26
CA ILE A 63 1.61 17.78 -13.94
C ILE A 63 3.00 18.18 -13.43
N ALA A 64 3.96 17.24 -13.43
CA ALA A 64 5.32 17.51 -12.97
C ALA A 64 6.02 18.61 -13.79
N ASN A 65 5.82 18.63 -15.11
CA ASN A 65 6.32 19.70 -15.97
C ASN A 65 5.74 21.08 -15.58
N ASN A 66 4.45 21.14 -15.24
CA ASN A 66 3.82 22.37 -14.76
C ASN A 66 4.29 22.80 -13.37
N LEU A 67 4.80 21.87 -12.55
CA LEU A 67 5.36 22.12 -11.22
C LEU A 67 6.86 22.47 -11.28
N SER A 68 7.59 22.02 -12.29
CA SER A 68 9.06 22.19 -12.41
C SER A 68 9.51 23.66 -12.36
N ASN A 69 8.67 24.58 -12.81
CA ASN A 69 8.94 26.02 -12.79
C ASN A 69 8.18 26.78 -11.68
N ALA A 70 7.36 26.06 -10.90
CA ALA A 70 6.58 26.66 -9.83
C ALA A 70 7.38 26.70 -8.52
N LYS A 71 7.14 27.73 -7.71
CA LYS A 71 7.57 27.72 -6.32
C LYS A 71 6.64 26.78 -5.55
N LEU A 72 7.19 25.71 -4.98
CA LEU A 72 6.44 24.81 -4.11
C LEU A 72 6.12 25.48 -2.78
N ALA A 73 5.04 25.04 -2.12
CA ALA A 73 4.63 25.52 -0.80
C ALA A 73 5.65 25.16 0.29
N PHE A 74 6.42 24.10 0.08
CA PHE A 74 7.38 23.54 1.04
C PHE A 74 8.75 23.30 0.40
N ASP A 75 9.77 23.15 1.24
CA ASP A 75 11.07 22.62 0.83
C ASP A 75 11.07 21.10 1.01
N LEU A 76 11.16 20.37 -0.11
CA LEU A 76 11.14 18.90 -0.14
C LEU A 76 12.49 18.31 -0.59
N THR A 77 13.56 19.10 -0.54
CA THR A 77 14.92 18.70 -0.99
C THR A 77 15.47 17.46 -0.29
N GLU A 78 15.00 17.14 0.91
CA GLU A 78 15.11 15.80 1.51
C GLU A 78 13.86 15.51 2.31
N ILE A 79 13.15 14.43 1.96
CA ILE A 79 11.89 14.08 2.63
C ILE A 79 11.76 12.57 2.84
N ASP A 80 11.10 12.18 3.93
CA ASP A 80 10.60 10.82 4.09
C ASP A 80 9.09 10.80 3.77
N VAL A 81 8.59 9.71 3.20
CA VAL A 81 7.17 9.52 2.90
C VAL A 81 6.60 8.48 3.83
N VAL A 82 5.45 8.76 4.45
CA VAL A 82 4.71 7.80 5.28
C VAL A 82 3.31 7.63 4.74
N CYS A 83 2.92 6.41 4.40
CA CYS A 83 1.61 6.10 3.84
C CYS A 83 0.82 5.20 4.80
N SER A 84 -0.40 5.59 5.12
CA SER A 84 -1.28 4.79 6.00
C SER A 84 -1.83 3.56 5.28
N GLY A 85 -2.40 2.62 6.04
CA GLY A 85 -3.11 1.48 5.45
C GLY A 85 -4.47 1.87 4.86
N GLY A 86 -4.92 1.16 3.82
CA GLY A 86 -6.20 1.44 3.18
C GLY A 86 -6.71 0.43 2.15
N GLY A 87 -6.11 -0.76 2.03
CA GLY A 87 -6.44 -1.70 0.94
C GLY A 87 -6.26 -1.08 -0.44
N ASN A 88 -7.21 -1.30 -1.35
CA ASN A 88 -7.13 -0.74 -2.72
C ASN A 88 -7.23 0.81 -2.80
N PHE A 89 -7.29 1.52 -1.66
CA PHE A 89 -7.06 2.97 -1.65
C PHE A 89 -5.61 3.35 -1.97
N ASP A 90 -4.69 2.40 -2.00
CA ASP A 90 -3.32 2.60 -2.49
C ASP A 90 -3.23 3.15 -3.92
N ALA A 91 -4.28 3.03 -4.73
CA ALA A 91 -4.40 3.73 -6.01
C ALA A 91 -4.19 5.25 -5.85
N PHE A 92 -4.72 5.83 -4.78
CA PHE A 92 -4.52 7.24 -4.46
C PHE A 92 -3.04 7.55 -4.26
N TYR A 93 -2.37 6.74 -3.44
CA TYR A 93 -0.94 6.90 -3.20
C TYR A 93 -0.12 6.65 -4.46
N MET A 94 -0.54 5.72 -5.33
CA MET A 94 0.11 5.50 -6.61
C MET A 94 0.12 6.80 -7.43
N GLY A 95 -1.02 7.46 -7.59
CA GLY A 95 -1.11 8.75 -8.29
C GLY A 95 -0.27 9.86 -7.64
N ALA A 96 -0.35 9.98 -6.32
CA ALA A 96 0.47 10.92 -5.56
C ALA A 96 1.98 10.68 -5.75
N SER A 97 2.40 9.41 -5.72
CA SER A 97 3.79 9.00 -5.88
C SER A 97 4.30 9.27 -7.31
N MET A 98 3.45 9.10 -8.32
CA MET A 98 3.78 9.38 -9.72
C MET A 98 4.13 10.85 -9.93
N VAL A 99 3.38 11.77 -9.32
CA VAL A 99 3.71 13.21 -9.36
C VAL A 99 5.01 13.50 -8.63
N LEU A 100 5.16 12.96 -7.42
CA LEU A 100 6.34 13.21 -6.57
C LEU A 100 7.64 12.68 -7.20
N SER A 101 7.62 11.50 -7.82
CA SER A 101 8.77 10.82 -8.42
C SER A 101 9.34 11.56 -9.64
N ARG A 102 8.50 12.36 -10.32
CA ARG A 102 8.85 13.12 -11.53
C ARG A 102 9.39 14.51 -11.22
N LEU A 103 9.25 14.99 -9.99
CA LEU A 103 9.90 16.23 -9.58
C LEU A 103 11.41 16.05 -9.61
N SER A 104 12.14 17.10 -9.99
CA SER A 104 13.60 17.03 -9.97
C SER A 104 14.11 16.81 -8.54
N ALA A 105 15.27 16.15 -8.39
CA ALA A 105 15.92 15.97 -7.08
C ALA A 105 16.22 17.30 -6.36
N ALA A 106 16.27 18.43 -7.09
CA ALA A 106 16.41 19.77 -6.53
C ALA A 106 15.10 20.33 -5.95
N GLN A 107 13.96 19.72 -6.26
CA GLN A 107 12.63 20.10 -5.78
C GLN A 107 12.08 19.09 -4.77
N ALA A 108 12.25 17.79 -5.03
CA ALA A 108 11.87 16.72 -4.12
C ALA A 108 12.86 15.56 -4.20
N ASN A 109 13.32 15.07 -3.05
CA ASN A 109 14.23 13.91 -2.98
C ASN A 109 13.78 12.97 -1.87
N VAL A 110 12.93 12.01 -2.22
CA VAL A 110 12.42 11.03 -1.27
C VAL A 110 13.55 10.10 -0.84
N GLN A 111 13.80 10.06 0.47
CA GLN A 111 14.89 9.26 1.06
C GLN A 111 14.41 7.89 1.50
N ARG A 112 13.24 7.85 2.14
CA ARG A 112 12.66 6.63 2.73
C ARG A 112 11.15 6.65 2.62
N TYR A 113 10.58 5.45 2.64
CA TYR A 113 9.15 5.19 2.70
C TYR A 113 8.86 4.40 3.97
N ALA A 114 7.79 4.71 4.68
CA ALA A 114 7.24 3.85 5.70
C ALA A 114 5.73 3.65 5.50
N GLY A 115 5.22 2.48 5.86
CA GLY A 115 3.79 2.24 5.79
C GLY A 115 3.38 0.90 6.35
N VAL A 116 2.06 0.74 6.48
CA VAL A 116 1.41 -0.53 6.85
C VAL A 116 0.32 -0.83 5.85
N SER A 117 -0.12 -2.09 5.77
CA SER A 117 -1.10 -2.51 4.78
C SER A 117 -0.65 -2.12 3.38
N ALA A 118 -1.60 -1.72 2.54
CA ALA A 118 -1.38 -1.17 1.22
C ALA A 118 -0.40 0.04 1.19
N GLY A 119 -0.35 0.86 2.25
CA GLY A 119 0.62 1.96 2.38
C GLY A 119 2.06 1.50 2.57
N GLY A 120 2.29 0.27 3.03
CA GLY A 120 3.61 -0.36 3.04
C GLY A 120 3.88 -1.16 1.76
N MET A 121 2.86 -1.84 1.22
CA MET A 121 2.97 -2.69 0.02
C MET A 121 3.26 -1.86 -1.24
N MET A 122 2.55 -0.75 -1.45
CA MET A 122 2.71 0.05 -2.68
C MET A 122 4.11 0.67 -2.81
N PRO A 123 4.71 1.34 -1.80
CA PRO A 123 6.11 1.77 -1.88
C PRO A 123 7.11 0.61 -2.03
N PHE A 124 6.86 -0.54 -1.40
CA PHE A 124 7.68 -1.74 -1.56
C PHE A 124 7.71 -2.18 -3.03
N GLU A 125 6.53 -2.28 -3.64
CA GLU A 125 6.36 -2.64 -5.05
C GLU A 125 7.05 -1.63 -5.97
N ILE A 126 6.74 -0.34 -5.84
CA ILE A 126 7.34 0.71 -6.69
C ILE A 126 8.87 0.68 -6.60
N ALA A 127 9.43 0.52 -5.41
CA ALA A 127 10.88 0.47 -5.21
C ALA A 127 11.52 -0.80 -5.81
N LEU A 128 10.85 -1.96 -5.69
CA LEU A 128 11.38 -3.24 -6.15
C LEU A 128 11.25 -3.45 -7.66
N LYS A 129 10.02 -3.36 -8.18
CA LYS A 129 9.69 -3.70 -9.58
C LYS A 129 9.55 -2.48 -10.50
N GLY A 130 9.56 -1.28 -9.93
CA GLY A 130 9.39 -0.02 -10.66
C GLY A 130 7.93 0.42 -10.78
N GLU A 131 7.75 1.71 -11.08
CA GLU A 131 6.44 2.35 -11.17
C GLU A 131 5.55 1.72 -12.25
N THR A 132 6.05 1.54 -13.47
CA THR A 132 5.26 1.03 -14.61
C THR A 132 4.71 -0.37 -14.33
N THR A 133 5.55 -1.32 -13.91
CA THR A 133 5.10 -2.69 -13.62
C THR A 133 4.14 -2.74 -12.44
N THR A 134 4.33 -1.87 -11.44
CA THR A 134 3.38 -1.73 -10.32
C THR A 134 2.03 -1.22 -10.80
N LEU A 135 2.02 -0.17 -11.61
CA LEU A 135 0.80 0.41 -12.17
C LEU A 135 0.03 -0.62 -13.00
N GLU A 136 0.74 -1.31 -13.89
CA GLU A 136 0.16 -2.35 -14.74
C GLU A 136 -0.40 -3.51 -13.90
N SER A 137 0.31 -3.97 -12.86
CA SER A 137 -0.16 -5.06 -11.98
C SER A 137 -1.50 -4.71 -11.31
N HIS A 138 -1.58 -3.53 -10.69
CA HIS A 138 -2.78 -3.11 -9.96
C HIS A 138 -3.97 -2.80 -10.88
N LEU A 139 -3.72 -2.16 -12.03
CA LEU A 139 -4.76 -1.98 -13.06
C LEU A 139 -5.25 -3.33 -13.62
N SER A 140 -4.33 -4.28 -13.84
CA SER A 140 -4.69 -5.64 -14.27
C SER A 140 -5.55 -6.36 -13.24
N TYR A 141 -5.34 -6.10 -11.95
CA TYR A 141 -6.18 -6.64 -10.89
C TYR A 141 -7.62 -6.10 -10.95
N GLY A 142 -7.79 -4.82 -11.31
CA GLY A 142 -9.11 -4.23 -11.59
C GLY A 142 -9.79 -4.82 -12.84
N VAL A 143 -9.02 -5.27 -13.84
CA VAL A 143 -9.55 -6.04 -14.99
C VAL A 143 -9.99 -7.43 -14.54
N LEU A 144 -9.15 -8.13 -13.78
CA LEU A 144 -9.41 -9.45 -13.23
C LEU A 144 -10.70 -9.45 -12.38
N SER A 145 -10.87 -8.46 -11.51
CA SER A 145 -12.05 -8.35 -10.65
C SER A 145 -13.34 -8.15 -11.44
N ALA A 146 -13.28 -7.43 -12.56
CA ALA A 146 -14.40 -7.22 -13.48
C ALA A 146 -14.73 -8.48 -14.30
N GLU A 147 -13.72 -9.14 -14.88
CA GLU A 147 -13.90 -10.36 -15.69
C GLU A 147 -14.45 -11.52 -14.85
N TYR A 148 -14.01 -11.62 -13.60
CA TYR A 148 -14.41 -12.66 -12.67
C TYR A 148 -15.35 -12.16 -11.57
N ALA A 149 -16.22 -11.18 -11.86
CA ALA A 149 -17.08 -10.50 -10.88
C ALA A 149 -17.91 -11.44 -9.98
N ALA A 150 -18.24 -12.65 -10.45
CA ALA A 150 -18.92 -13.66 -9.64
C ALA A 150 -18.08 -14.15 -8.43
N SER A 151 -16.75 -14.19 -8.57
CA SER A 151 -15.79 -14.54 -7.53
C SER A 151 -15.60 -13.42 -6.50
N TYR A 152 -15.93 -12.18 -6.87
CA TYR A 152 -15.81 -10.97 -6.03
C TYR A 152 -17.17 -10.46 -5.53
N LYS A 153 -18.18 -11.33 -5.48
CA LYS A 153 -19.58 -10.95 -5.26
C LYS A 153 -19.81 -10.31 -3.89
N SER A 154 -19.15 -10.81 -2.86
CA SER A 154 -19.21 -10.26 -1.50
C SER A 154 -17.87 -9.69 -1.07
N ALA A 155 -17.90 -8.70 -0.15
CA ALA A 155 -16.67 -8.13 0.40
C ALA A 155 -15.79 -9.18 1.08
N LEU A 156 -16.39 -10.18 1.74
CA LEU A 156 -15.64 -11.27 2.38
C LEU A 156 -14.95 -12.18 1.37
N GLU A 157 -15.63 -12.57 0.29
CA GLU A 157 -15.02 -13.37 -0.78
C GLU A 157 -13.90 -12.61 -1.48
N ALA A 158 -14.15 -11.34 -1.82
CA ALA A 158 -13.16 -10.46 -2.44
C ALA A 158 -11.91 -10.30 -1.57
N MET A 159 -12.10 -10.08 -0.27
CA MET A 159 -11.04 -9.98 0.72
C MET A 159 -10.17 -11.24 0.83
N TYR A 160 -10.77 -12.43 0.85
CA TYR A 160 -10.01 -13.69 0.86
C TYR A 160 -9.26 -13.93 -0.45
N LEU A 161 -9.91 -13.63 -1.57
CA LEU A 161 -9.33 -13.82 -2.90
C LEU A 161 -8.19 -12.84 -3.14
N GLU A 162 -8.33 -11.60 -2.70
CA GLU A 162 -7.28 -10.58 -2.70
C GLU A 162 -6.08 -10.98 -1.84
N ASP A 163 -6.26 -11.43 -0.61
CA ASP A 163 -5.15 -11.96 0.21
C ASP A 163 -4.40 -13.08 -0.51
N HIS A 164 -5.14 -14.02 -1.10
CA HIS A 164 -4.57 -15.14 -1.85
C HIS A 164 -3.79 -14.68 -3.10
N HIS A 165 -4.37 -13.80 -3.90
CA HIS A 165 -3.72 -13.25 -5.09
C HIS A 165 -2.50 -12.39 -4.74
N TRP A 166 -2.53 -11.66 -3.62
CA TRP A 166 -1.36 -10.95 -3.12
C TRP A 166 -0.25 -11.87 -2.64
N ARG A 167 -0.54 -13.06 -2.12
CA ARG A 167 0.48 -14.08 -1.84
C ARG A 167 1.13 -14.61 -3.12
N ILE A 168 0.35 -14.81 -4.18
CA ILE A 168 0.86 -15.17 -5.51
C ILE A 168 1.79 -14.07 -6.02
N MET A 169 1.34 -12.81 -6.01
CA MET A 169 2.15 -11.68 -6.45
C MET A 169 3.41 -11.51 -5.59
N ALA A 170 3.30 -11.65 -4.27
CA ALA A 170 4.43 -11.54 -3.35
C ALA A 170 5.52 -12.55 -3.68
N SER A 171 5.15 -13.82 -3.90
CA SER A 171 6.09 -14.87 -4.26
C SER A 171 6.73 -14.57 -5.62
N TRP A 172 5.88 -14.27 -6.63
CA TRP A 172 6.33 -13.94 -7.98
C TRP A 172 7.32 -12.76 -8.00
N GLN A 173 7.02 -11.66 -7.32
CA GLN A 173 7.88 -10.47 -7.36
C GLN A 173 9.19 -10.70 -6.61
N THR A 174 9.19 -11.40 -5.48
CA THR A 174 10.43 -11.66 -4.73
C THR A 174 11.33 -12.65 -5.45
N GLU A 175 10.76 -13.59 -6.21
CA GLU A 175 11.53 -14.49 -7.08
C GLU A 175 12.05 -13.76 -8.33
N THR A 176 11.20 -13.01 -9.01
CA THR A 176 11.52 -12.30 -10.26
C THR A 176 12.58 -11.21 -10.06
N TYR A 177 12.52 -10.50 -8.94
CA TYR A 177 13.41 -9.38 -8.62
C TYR A 177 14.39 -9.72 -7.48
N ALA A 178 14.68 -11.01 -7.24
CA ALA A 178 15.50 -11.48 -6.13
C ALA A 178 16.87 -10.77 -6.02
N ASP A 179 17.55 -10.60 -7.16
CA ASP A 179 18.88 -9.97 -7.23
C ASP A 179 18.86 -8.46 -6.91
N GLN A 180 17.68 -7.82 -6.89
CA GLN A 180 17.51 -6.38 -6.66
C GLN A 180 16.98 -6.07 -5.27
N LEU A 181 16.46 -7.07 -4.52
CA LEU A 181 15.75 -6.86 -3.25
C LEU A 181 16.51 -5.97 -2.28
N ALA A 182 17.76 -6.34 -1.95
CA ALA A 182 18.54 -5.62 -0.96
C ALA A 182 18.84 -4.18 -1.40
N ASP A 183 19.29 -4.00 -2.65
CA ASP A 183 19.66 -2.69 -3.19
C ASP A 183 18.45 -1.76 -3.37
N SER A 184 17.29 -2.30 -3.73
CA SER A 184 16.06 -1.55 -3.94
C SER A 184 15.34 -1.19 -2.64
N LEU A 185 15.38 -2.06 -1.62
CA LEU A 185 14.51 -1.94 -0.44
C LEU A 185 15.24 -1.61 0.86
N ASN A 186 16.46 -2.12 1.08
CA ASN A 186 17.09 -2.01 2.41
C ASN A 186 17.38 -0.55 2.76
N ASN A 187 16.97 -0.16 3.97
CA ASN A 187 17.06 1.22 4.47
C ASN A 187 16.34 2.28 3.61
N LYS A 188 15.49 1.85 2.66
CA LYS A 188 14.67 2.70 1.80
C LYS A 188 13.19 2.50 2.05
N VAL A 189 12.74 1.25 2.23
CA VAL A 189 11.33 0.93 2.49
C VAL A 189 11.19 0.28 3.87
N PHE A 190 10.29 0.82 4.69
CA PHE A 190 10.07 0.41 6.06
C PHE A 190 8.62 -0.08 6.21
N VAL A 191 8.41 -1.40 6.16
CA VAL A 191 7.06 -1.97 6.33
C VAL A 191 6.79 -2.26 7.80
N GLY A 192 5.62 -1.85 8.29
CA GLY A 192 5.18 -2.08 9.66
C GLY A 192 4.25 -3.27 9.77
N THR A 193 4.49 -4.13 10.75
CA THR A 193 3.64 -5.30 11.06
C THR A 193 3.36 -5.38 12.56
N SER A 194 2.18 -5.87 12.93
CA SER A 194 1.77 -6.07 14.32
C SER A 194 2.10 -7.50 14.75
N CYS A 195 3.19 -7.70 15.50
CA CYS A 195 3.60 -9.05 15.93
C CYS A 195 3.27 -9.32 17.40
N LEU A 196 2.87 -10.55 17.70
CA LEU A 196 2.55 -11.01 19.06
C LEU A 196 3.82 -11.48 19.79
N THR A 197 4.32 -10.75 20.81
CA THR A 197 5.17 -11.35 21.89
C THR A 197 5.57 -10.36 23.02
N PRO A 198 5.17 -10.59 24.30
CA PRO A 198 3.98 -11.30 24.78
C PRO A 198 2.67 -10.51 24.54
N LEU A 199 2.79 -9.26 24.10
CA LEU A 199 1.69 -8.39 23.67
C LEU A 199 1.95 -7.95 22.22
N PRO A 200 0.90 -7.53 21.48
CA PRO A 200 1.07 -6.94 20.17
C PRO A 200 2.02 -5.74 20.23
N LYS A 201 3.02 -5.72 19.36
CA LYS A 201 3.93 -4.58 19.18
C LYS A 201 4.15 -4.34 17.69
N LEU A 202 4.34 -3.08 17.34
CA LEU A 202 4.78 -2.69 16.01
C LEU A 202 6.22 -3.16 15.80
N ILE A 203 6.43 -3.96 14.78
CA ILE A 203 7.75 -4.31 14.24
C ILE A 203 7.90 -3.58 12.93
N ILE A 204 8.98 -2.82 12.79
CA ILE A 204 9.37 -2.19 11.54
C ILE A 204 10.44 -3.06 10.89
N ILE A 205 10.18 -3.49 9.67
CA ILE A 205 11.10 -4.27 8.84
C ILE A 205 11.73 -3.31 7.84
N SER A 206 13.06 -3.28 7.79
CA SER A 206 13.84 -2.38 6.92
C SER A 206 14.96 -3.08 6.16
N GLU A 207 15.08 -4.39 6.35
CA GLU A 207 16.10 -5.24 5.72
C GLU A 207 15.38 -6.43 5.09
N TYR A 208 15.71 -6.68 3.83
CA TYR A 208 15.05 -7.65 2.98
C TYR A 208 16.10 -8.54 2.34
N THR A 209 15.83 -9.85 2.35
CA THR A 209 16.71 -10.87 1.77
C THR A 209 15.88 -11.81 0.91
N ALA A 210 16.51 -12.33 -0.14
CA ALA A 210 15.92 -13.38 -0.99
C ALA A 210 15.92 -14.76 -0.31
N SER A 211 16.66 -14.93 0.79
CA SER A 211 16.73 -16.21 1.51
C SER A 211 15.48 -16.47 2.34
N ASP A 212 15.06 -17.73 2.38
CA ASP A 212 14.03 -18.26 3.26
C ASP A 212 12.68 -17.50 3.19
N ASP A 213 12.30 -17.03 1.98
CA ASP A 213 11.06 -16.28 1.71
C ASP A 213 10.87 -15.05 2.61
N GLN A 214 11.95 -14.51 3.20
CA GLN A 214 11.85 -13.48 4.23
C GLN A 214 11.24 -12.18 3.68
N ALA A 215 11.59 -11.78 2.45
CA ALA A 215 10.99 -10.62 1.79
C ALA A 215 9.50 -10.86 1.49
N THR A 216 9.12 -12.07 1.07
CA THR A 216 7.74 -12.47 0.82
C THR A 216 6.90 -12.37 2.09
N HIS A 217 7.39 -12.94 3.20
CA HIS A 217 6.73 -12.85 4.49
C HIS A 217 6.72 -11.41 5.04
N ALA A 218 7.76 -10.61 4.82
CA ALA A 218 7.75 -9.19 5.21
C ALA A 218 6.62 -8.43 4.48
N PHE A 219 6.55 -8.58 3.15
CA PHE A 219 5.51 -8.00 2.32
C PHE A 219 4.11 -8.47 2.73
N MET A 220 3.90 -9.78 2.90
CA MET A 220 2.59 -10.28 3.32
C MET A 220 2.23 -9.86 4.75
N SER A 221 3.19 -9.84 5.68
CA SER A 221 2.93 -9.48 7.08
C SER A 221 2.44 -8.05 7.28
N THR A 222 2.67 -7.16 6.32
CA THR A 222 2.12 -5.80 6.36
C THR A 222 0.68 -5.75 5.85
N GLY A 223 0.23 -6.64 4.95
CA GLY A 223 -1.08 -6.57 4.30
C GLY A 223 -2.07 -7.71 4.57
N THR A 224 -1.65 -8.77 5.27
CA THR A 224 -2.51 -9.93 5.55
C THR A 224 -3.09 -9.95 6.96
N TYR A 225 -4.12 -10.79 7.15
CA TYR A 225 -4.73 -11.05 8.46
C TYR A 225 -3.78 -11.76 9.43
N VAL A 226 -3.04 -12.74 8.95
CA VAL A 226 -2.13 -13.57 9.75
C VAL A 226 -0.94 -13.99 8.90
N GLU A 227 0.26 -13.73 9.39
CA GLU A 227 1.52 -14.14 8.79
C GLU A 227 2.46 -14.68 9.86
N ILE A 228 3.36 -15.58 9.48
CA ILE A 228 4.49 -15.95 10.34
C ILE A 228 5.70 -15.20 9.84
N TYR A 229 6.17 -14.21 10.60
CA TYR A 229 7.38 -13.47 10.28
C TYR A 229 8.42 -13.66 11.37
N SER A 230 9.60 -14.17 11.00
CA SER A 230 10.71 -14.45 11.93
C SER A 230 10.28 -15.28 13.16
N GLY A 231 9.41 -16.28 12.94
CA GLY A 231 8.88 -17.16 13.99
C GLY A 231 7.82 -16.53 14.91
N MET A 232 7.39 -15.29 14.64
CA MET A 232 6.30 -14.62 15.35
C MET A 232 5.02 -14.66 14.51
N ILE A 233 3.88 -14.83 15.17
CA ILE A 233 2.58 -14.60 14.54
C ILE A 233 2.40 -13.08 14.46
N CYS A 234 2.28 -12.59 13.24
CA CYS A 234 2.10 -11.18 12.93
C CYS A 234 0.84 -10.99 12.08
N SER A 235 0.39 -9.74 11.98
CA SER A 235 -0.70 -9.31 11.12
C SER A 235 -0.38 -7.93 10.58
N ASP A 236 -1.26 -7.39 9.74
CA ASP A 236 -1.24 -5.99 9.33
C ASP A 236 -0.86 -5.02 10.47
N GLY A 237 0.06 -4.09 10.17
CA GLY A 237 0.62 -3.14 11.12
C GLY A 237 -0.34 -2.05 11.60
N GLY A 238 -1.51 -1.90 10.99
CA GLY A 238 -2.46 -0.81 11.25
C GLY A 238 -2.85 -0.70 12.72
N ALA A 239 -3.13 -1.83 13.39
CA ALA A 239 -3.57 -1.83 14.79
C ALA A 239 -2.51 -1.32 15.80
N THR A 240 -1.23 -1.33 15.41
CA THR A 240 -0.12 -0.91 16.28
C THR A 240 0.60 0.35 15.78
N SER A 241 0.15 0.94 14.67
CA SER A 241 0.76 2.11 14.01
C SER A 241 0.07 3.43 14.33
N GLY A 242 -0.54 3.53 15.52
CA GLY A 242 -1.23 4.76 15.96
C GLY A 242 -2.64 4.91 15.36
N GLN A 243 -3.26 6.05 15.62
CA GLN A 243 -4.67 6.30 15.26
C GLN A 243 -4.90 6.35 13.75
N ASN A 244 -3.90 6.82 12.99
CA ASN A 244 -4.00 7.00 11.54
C ASN A 244 -3.28 5.87 10.79
N MET A 245 -2.85 4.79 11.47
CA MET A 245 -2.12 3.68 10.86
C MET A 245 -0.85 4.14 10.12
N THR A 246 -0.13 5.13 10.64
CA THR A 246 1.05 5.72 10.01
C THR A 246 2.30 5.46 10.87
N PRO A 247 3.18 4.52 10.48
CA PRO A 247 4.40 4.23 11.24
C PRO A 247 5.45 5.34 11.02
N LEU A 248 5.24 6.50 11.66
CA LEU A 248 6.10 7.68 11.49
C LEU A 248 7.55 7.39 11.89
N PHE A 249 8.51 7.93 11.15
CA PHE A 249 9.92 7.91 11.52
C PHE A 249 10.14 8.71 12.80
N GLN A 250 10.75 8.06 13.78
CA GLN A 250 10.94 8.60 15.13
C GLN A 250 12.27 9.34 15.30
N ASP A 251 13.13 9.35 14.27
CA ASP A 251 14.48 9.91 14.35
C ASP A 251 14.52 11.44 14.18
N GLY A 252 13.42 12.06 13.74
CA GLY A 252 13.28 13.51 13.57
C GLY A 252 14.30 14.10 12.59
N ARG A 253 14.84 13.32 11.66
CA ARG A 253 15.92 13.78 10.77
C ARG A 253 15.45 14.64 9.61
N ARG A 254 14.21 14.42 9.16
CA ARG A 254 13.63 15.02 7.94
C ARG A 254 12.15 15.33 8.15
N PRO A 255 11.58 16.26 7.38
CA PRO A 255 10.14 16.34 7.28
C PRO A 255 9.56 15.02 6.75
N GLN A 256 8.32 14.73 7.10
CA GLN A 256 7.62 13.52 6.67
C GLN A 256 6.35 13.91 5.91
N LEU A 257 6.27 13.55 4.62
CA LEU A 257 5.04 13.65 3.85
C LEU A 257 4.14 12.49 4.24
N ILE A 258 3.01 12.78 4.88
CA ILE A 258 2.06 11.77 5.33
C ILE A 258 0.91 11.70 4.34
N VAL A 259 0.62 10.51 3.83
CA VAL A 259 -0.54 10.22 2.98
C VAL A 259 -1.50 9.32 3.76
N ASP A 260 -2.70 9.81 4.08
CA ASP A 260 -3.72 9.06 4.81
C ASP A 260 -4.77 8.45 3.87
N LEU A 261 -4.59 7.19 3.50
CA LEU A 261 -5.48 6.45 2.59
C LEU A 261 -6.92 6.32 3.11
N MET A 262 -7.14 6.39 4.43
CA MET A 262 -8.48 6.35 4.99
C MET A 262 -9.22 7.69 4.87
N ALA A 263 -8.52 8.77 4.50
CA ALA A 263 -9.06 10.10 4.28
C ALA A 263 -9.44 10.38 2.81
N THR A 264 -9.41 9.36 1.93
CA THR A 264 -9.82 9.47 0.51
C THR A 264 -11.27 9.89 0.31
N GLY A 265 -12.16 9.54 1.25
CA GLY A 265 -13.60 9.79 1.16
C GLY A 265 -14.31 8.87 0.16
N PHE A 266 -13.61 7.87 -0.39
CA PHE A 266 -14.20 6.87 -1.28
C PHE A 266 -15.00 5.82 -0.49
N PRO A 267 -15.94 5.10 -1.14
CA PRO A 267 -16.73 4.05 -0.50
C PRO A 267 -15.86 3.00 0.19
N SER A 268 -16.23 2.62 1.43
CA SER A 268 -15.43 1.69 2.24
C SER A 268 -15.34 0.27 1.67
N ASP A 269 -16.26 -0.12 0.78
CA ASP A 269 -16.21 -1.41 0.11
C ASP A 269 -15.07 -1.49 -0.92
N MET A 270 -14.58 -0.33 -1.41
CA MET A 270 -13.41 -0.28 -2.27
C MET A 270 -12.15 -0.81 -1.61
N VAL A 271 -12.07 -0.84 -0.27
CA VAL A 271 -10.91 -1.43 0.44
C VAL A 271 -10.58 -2.83 -0.07
N TYR A 272 -11.59 -3.64 -0.42
CA TYR A 272 -11.42 -5.01 -0.92
C TYR A 272 -12.00 -5.26 -2.32
N ARG A 273 -12.76 -4.31 -2.87
CA ARG A 273 -13.49 -4.45 -4.13
C ARG A 273 -13.35 -3.21 -4.97
N VAL A 274 -12.41 -3.24 -5.89
CA VAL A 274 -12.21 -2.18 -6.85
C VAL A 274 -12.33 -2.72 -8.27
N ASP A 275 -13.05 -2.00 -9.12
CA ASP A 275 -12.99 -2.24 -10.57
C ASP A 275 -11.93 -1.36 -11.23
N PHE A 276 -11.62 -1.67 -12.48
CA PHE A 276 -10.64 -0.95 -13.27
C PHE A 276 -10.84 0.58 -13.31
N GLU A 277 -12.08 1.04 -13.51
CA GLU A 277 -12.38 2.47 -13.65
C GLU A 277 -12.30 3.20 -12.31
N GLN A 278 -12.76 2.54 -11.24
CA GLN A 278 -12.61 3.05 -9.88
C GLN A 278 -11.15 3.20 -9.48
N TYR A 279 -10.31 2.18 -9.78
CA TYR A 279 -8.88 2.24 -9.45
C TYR A 279 -8.19 3.36 -10.25
N LYS A 280 -8.43 3.42 -11.57
CA LYS A 280 -7.90 4.48 -12.44
C LYS A 280 -8.32 5.87 -11.95
N SER A 281 -9.61 6.08 -11.65
CA SER A 281 -10.11 7.36 -11.17
C SER A 281 -9.47 7.77 -9.84
N LEU A 282 -9.25 6.83 -8.92
CA LEU A 282 -8.61 7.13 -7.65
C LEU A 282 -7.13 7.52 -7.81
N ILE A 283 -6.42 6.94 -8.78
CA ILE A 283 -5.06 7.38 -9.16
C ILE A 283 -5.08 8.83 -9.63
N GLU A 284 -6.01 9.18 -10.52
CA GLU A 284 -6.14 10.55 -11.03
C GLU A 284 -6.39 11.56 -9.90
N VAL A 285 -7.26 11.22 -8.94
CA VAL A 285 -7.49 12.04 -7.74
C VAL A 285 -6.22 12.17 -6.90
N GLY A 286 -5.44 11.11 -6.76
CA GLY A 286 -4.13 11.15 -6.09
C GLY A 286 -3.14 12.12 -6.73
N MET A 287 -3.12 12.17 -8.08
CA MET A 287 -2.28 13.13 -8.81
C MET A 287 -2.73 14.57 -8.57
N ASP A 288 -4.04 14.83 -8.66
CA ASP A 288 -4.61 16.17 -8.53
C ASP A 288 -4.43 16.73 -7.11
N GLU A 289 -4.67 15.91 -6.08
CA GLU A 289 -4.49 16.30 -4.68
C GLU A 289 -3.00 16.53 -4.35
N MET A 290 -2.09 15.72 -4.91
CA MET A 290 -0.64 15.95 -4.76
C MET A 290 -0.21 17.24 -5.46
N GLU A 291 -0.71 17.52 -6.67
CA GLU A 291 -0.43 18.81 -7.34
C GLU A 291 -0.88 19.98 -6.48
N GLN A 292 -2.12 19.94 -5.99
CA GLN A 292 -2.69 21.00 -5.16
C GLN A 292 -1.88 21.18 -3.87
N PHE A 293 -1.56 20.08 -3.18
CA PHE A 293 -0.77 20.10 -1.96
C PHE A 293 0.60 20.75 -2.17
N LEU A 294 1.30 20.37 -3.26
CA LEU A 294 2.61 20.92 -3.59
C LEU A 294 2.57 22.42 -3.93
N ARG A 295 1.48 22.90 -4.54
CA ARG A 295 1.30 24.32 -4.90
C ARG A 295 0.84 25.19 -3.72
N GLU A 296 -0.11 24.70 -2.96
CA GLU A 296 -0.89 25.51 -2.01
C GLU A 296 -0.55 25.22 -0.55
N GLY A 297 0.10 24.09 -0.29
CA GLY A 297 0.38 23.61 1.06
C GLY A 297 -0.83 22.95 1.74
N LYS A 298 -1.87 22.64 0.97
CA LYS A 298 -3.10 21.98 1.42
C LYS A 298 -3.74 21.20 0.27
N THR A 299 -4.54 20.21 0.61
CA THR A 299 -5.40 19.46 -0.31
C THR A 299 -6.76 20.13 -0.46
N SER A 300 -7.66 19.52 -1.23
CA SER A 300 -9.01 20.02 -1.44
C SER A 300 -9.80 20.12 -0.13
N ASP A 301 -10.80 21.02 -0.11
CA ASP A 301 -11.68 21.19 1.05
C ASP A 301 -12.53 19.93 1.33
N GLU A 302 -12.66 19.02 0.35
CA GLU A 302 -13.33 17.73 0.51
C GLU A 302 -12.48 16.71 1.28
N ARG A 303 -11.14 16.86 1.23
CA ARG A 303 -10.15 15.91 1.78
C ARG A 303 -8.99 16.64 2.46
N PRO A 304 -9.23 17.51 3.46
CA PRO A 304 -8.23 18.45 3.97
C PRO A 304 -7.01 17.80 4.65
N ASP A 305 -7.13 16.52 5.07
CA ASP A 305 -6.10 15.81 5.84
C ASP A 305 -5.50 14.61 5.08
N ILE A 306 -5.82 14.44 3.79
CA ILE A 306 -5.37 13.27 3.00
C ILE A 306 -3.88 13.29 2.69
N ILE A 307 -3.29 14.48 2.53
CA ILE A 307 -1.85 14.67 2.42
C ILE A 307 -1.46 15.78 3.38
N THR A 308 -0.52 15.50 4.28
CA THR A 308 -0.01 16.47 5.26
C THR A 308 1.51 16.43 5.32
N LEU A 309 2.12 17.52 5.80
CA LEU A 309 3.55 17.57 6.06
C LEU A 309 3.79 17.61 7.56
N CYS A 310 4.59 16.69 8.07
CA CYS A 310 5.07 16.69 9.43
C CYS A 310 6.47 17.31 9.48
N ASP A 311 6.60 18.45 10.16
CA ASP A 311 7.86 19.19 10.22
C ASP A 311 8.90 18.50 11.11
N VAL A 312 10.18 18.84 10.86
CA VAL A 312 11.28 18.44 11.74
C VAL A 312 11.06 19.02 13.14
N GLY A 313 11.08 18.14 14.15
CA GLY A 313 10.91 18.51 15.56
C GLY A 313 9.49 18.37 16.10
N SER A 314 8.51 18.01 15.26
CA SER A 314 7.16 17.62 15.72
C SER A 314 7.20 16.40 16.64
N ASP A 315 6.24 16.31 17.57
CA ASP A 315 6.11 15.12 18.43
C ASP A 315 5.42 13.99 17.67
N VAL A 316 6.20 12.97 17.31
CA VAL A 316 5.75 11.78 16.59
C VAL A 316 5.71 10.51 17.45
N SER A 317 5.92 10.63 18.77
CA SER A 317 6.08 9.50 19.70
C SER A 317 4.87 8.57 19.78
N SER A 318 3.69 9.05 19.34
CA SER A 318 2.46 8.26 19.27
C SER A 318 2.06 7.87 17.84
N ASN A 319 2.97 7.93 16.86
CA ASN A 319 2.67 7.72 15.44
C ASN A 319 1.58 8.66 14.92
N VAL A 320 1.59 9.90 15.42
CA VAL A 320 0.72 11.01 14.99
C VAL A 320 1.58 12.25 15.06
N CYS A 321 1.59 13.06 14.01
CA CYS A 321 2.33 14.32 14.01
C CYS A 321 1.59 15.38 14.84
N LYS A 322 2.27 16.00 15.81
CA LYS A 322 1.73 17.04 16.70
C LYS A 322 2.65 18.24 16.82
#